data_AF-A0A0F9RMB5-F1
#
_entry.id   AF-A0A0F9RMB5-F1
#
_cell.length_a   1.000
_cell.length_b   1.000
_cell.length_c   1.000
_cell.angle_alpha   90.00
_cell.angle_beta   90.00
_cell.angle_gamma   90.00
#
_symmetry.space_group_name_H-M   'P 1'
#
loop_
_entity.id
_entity.type
_entity.pdbx_description
1 polymer ?
#
loop_
_entity_poly.entity_id
_entity_poly.type
_entity_poly.pdbx_seq_one_letter_code
_entity_poly.pdbx_strand_id
1 'polypeptide(L)'
;MPKPYIEKLKDPRWQRKRLEIFERDGWKCQVCQDNLITLAVHHKVYLPNKEPWEYPDELLGTLCENCHTEEMERGVLEQSIIHQLRKLFYINELFILNNGLELSKASNKDSWMISEVIRWLLSSPDLQKELIDRFSKIMRIGL
;
A
#
# COMPACT_ATOMS: atom_id res chain seq x y z
N MET A 1 27.42 -10.68 18.00
CA MET A 1 26.82 -10.42 16.69
C MET A 1 25.32 -10.26 16.89
N PRO A 2 24.66 -9.29 16.22
CA PRO A 2 23.21 -9.19 16.26
C PRO A 2 22.57 -10.47 15.70
N LYS A 3 21.50 -10.96 16.33
CA LYS A 3 20.79 -12.15 15.86
C LYS A 3 20.21 -11.92 14.46
N PRO A 4 20.25 -12.91 13.56
CA PRO A 4 19.49 -12.89 12.32
C PRO A 4 18.03 -12.55 12.60
N TYR A 5 17.40 -11.74 11.73
CA TYR A 5 16.05 -11.24 11.94
C TYR A 5 15.03 -12.36 12.23
N ILE A 6 15.14 -13.48 11.50
CA ILE A 6 14.29 -14.66 11.68
C ILE A 6 14.40 -15.29 13.08
N GLU A 7 15.54 -15.17 13.76
CA GLU A 7 15.70 -15.66 15.13
C GLU A 7 15.00 -14.76 16.14
N LYS A 8 14.92 -13.45 15.86
CA LYS A 8 14.16 -12.51 16.70
C LYS A 8 12.67 -12.83 16.69
N LEU A 9 12.17 -13.42 15.60
CA LEU A 9 10.80 -13.92 15.53
C LEU A 9 10.55 -15.14 16.43
N LYS A 10 11.56 -15.73 17.07
CA LYS A 10 11.37 -16.76 18.10
C LYS A 10 11.29 -16.18 19.51
N ASP A 11 11.52 -14.88 19.68
CA ASP A 11 11.48 -14.20 20.97
C ASP A 11 10.05 -14.22 21.56
N PRO A 12 9.87 -14.53 22.86
CA PRO A 12 8.56 -14.54 23.51
C PRO A 12 7.78 -13.22 23.35
N ARG A 13 8.48 -12.08 23.27
CA ARG A 13 7.85 -10.77 23.06
C ARG A 13 7.19 -10.68 21.69
N TRP A 14 7.85 -11.18 20.65
CA TRP A 14 7.25 -11.28 19.33
C TRP A 14 6.10 -12.29 19.32
N GLN A 15 6.28 -13.45 19.93
CA GLN A 15 5.24 -14.48 19.96
C GLN A 15 3.96 -13.99 20.65
N ARG A 16 4.07 -13.19 21.71
CA ARG A 16 2.92 -12.52 22.31
C ARG A 16 2.32 -11.46 21.39
N LYS A 17 3.16 -10.57 20.83
CA LYS A 17 2.70 -9.50 19.94
C LYS A 17 1.95 -10.03 18.73
N ARG A 18 2.45 -11.07 18.07
CA ARG A 18 1.78 -11.63 16.89
C ARG A 18 0.42 -12.22 17.21
N LEU A 19 0.23 -12.79 18.40
CA LEU A 19 -1.07 -13.33 18.82
C LEU A 19 -2.06 -12.18 19.08
N GLU A 20 -1.62 -11.09 19.70
CA GLU A 20 -2.45 -9.88 19.86
C GLU A 20 -2.94 -9.34 18.51
N ILE A 21 -2.05 -9.32 17.50
CA ILE A 21 -2.40 -8.90 16.14
C ILE A 21 -3.35 -9.89 15.45
N PHE A 22 -3.13 -11.20 15.60
CA PHE A 22 -4.03 -12.22 15.06
C PHE A 22 -5.43 -12.12 15.66
N GLU A 23 -5.54 -11.92 16.98
CA GLU A 23 -6.82 -11.73 17.67
C GLU A 23 -7.54 -10.47 17.18
N ARG A 24 -6.84 -9.34 17.10
CA ARG A 24 -7.38 -8.07 16.56
C ARG A 24 -7.94 -8.26 15.14
N ASP A 25 -7.23 -9.04 14.33
CA ASP A 25 -7.55 -9.27 12.92
C ASP A 25 -8.54 -10.43 12.71
N GLY A 26 -9.03 -11.04 13.80
CA GLY A 26 -10.02 -12.13 13.75
C GLY A 26 -9.51 -13.41 13.11
N TRP A 27 -8.21 -13.67 13.22
CA TRP A 27 -7.53 -14.84 12.63
C TRP A 27 -7.77 -14.97 11.12
N LYS A 28 -7.79 -13.84 10.42
CA LYS A 28 -8.01 -13.75 8.97
C LYS A 28 -6.96 -12.87 8.30
N CYS A 29 -6.62 -13.22 7.07
CA CYS A 29 -5.86 -12.35 6.19
C CYS A 29 -6.61 -11.03 5.98
N GLN A 30 -5.97 -9.89 6.24
CA GLN A 30 -6.59 -8.57 6.11
C GLN A 30 -6.74 -8.11 4.65
N VAL A 31 -6.19 -8.87 3.69
CA VAL A 31 -6.32 -8.59 2.25
C VAL A 31 -7.40 -9.47 1.63
N CYS A 32 -7.27 -10.80 1.71
CA CYS A 32 -8.19 -11.73 1.04
C CYS A 32 -9.23 -12.37 1.97
N GLN A 33 -9.21 -12.07 3.27
CA GLN A 33 -10.12 -12.62 4.30
C GLN A 33 -10.01 -14.13 4.56
N ASP A 34 -9.03 -14.82 3.94
CA ASP A 34 -8.76 -16.24 4.15
C ASP A 34 -8.28 -16.53 5.59
N ASN A 35 -8.71 -17.67 6.14
CA ASN A 35 -8.31 -18.18 7.46
C ASN A 35 -7.90 -19.66 7.44
N LEU A 36 -7.70 -20.24 6.25
CA LEU A 36 -7.32 -21.64 6.08
C LEU A 36 -5.83 -21.77 5.72
N ILE A 37 -5.26 -20.76 5.08
CA ILE A 37 -3.85 -20.67 4.72
C ILE A 37 -3.04 -20.17 5.93
N THR A 38 -1.77 -20.58 5.99
CA THR A 38 -0.82 -20.13 7.02
C THR A 38 -0.79 -18.60 7.12
N LEU A 39 -1.03 -18.08 8.34
CA LEU A 39 -1.01 -16.66 8.64
C LEU A 39 0.33 -16.20 9.24
N ALA A 40 0.76 -15.02 8.83
CA ALA A 40 1.91 -14.32 9.38
C ALA A 40 1.56 -12.85 9.65
N VAL A 41 2.22 -12.23 10.63
CA VAL A 41 2.14 -10.78 10.82
C VAL A 41 3.14 -10.12 9.91
N HIS A 42 2.65 -9.19 9.08
CA HIS A 42 3.41 -8.35 8.18
C HIS A 42 3.69 -6.98 8.80
N HIS A 43 4.92 -6.50 8.66
CA HIS A 43 5.30 -5.12 8.97
C HIS A 43 5.12 -4.24 7.73
N LYS A 44 4.11 -3.36 7.73
CA LYS A 44 3.80 -2.47 6.58
C LYS A 44 4.93 -1.51 6.23
N VAL A 45 5.75 -1.16 7.23
CA VAL A 45 6.90 -0.26 7.10
C VAL A 45 8.01 -0.82 7.96
N TYR A 46 9.26 -0.70 7.51
CA TYR A 46 10.44 -1.02 8.32
C TYR A 46 11.00 0.27 8.93
N LEU A 47 10.89 0.40 10.26
CA LEU A 47 11.39 1.54 11.01
C LEU A 47 12.83 1.25 11.50
N PRO A 48 13.77 2.21 11.36
CA PRO A 48 15.14 2.02 11.83
C PRO A 48 15.18 1.84 13.35
N ASN A 49 16.10 0.98 13.81
CA ASN A 49 16.35 0.73 15.25
C ASN A 49 15.13 0.24 16.04
N LYS A 50 14.24 -0.53 15.40
CA LYS A 50 13.09 -1.17 16.04
C LYS A 50 13.20 -2.68 16.00
N GLU A 51 12.94 -3.31 17.14
CA GLU A 51 12.73 -4.75 17.24
C GLU A 51 11.31 -5.13 16.74
N PRO A 52 11.07 -6.39 16.31
CA PRO A 52 9.79 -6.78 15.68
C PRO A 52 8.54 -6.47 16.51
N TRP A 53 8.64 -6.53 17.85
CA TRP A 53 7.54 -6.27 18.80
C TRP A 53 7.38 -4.79 19.20
N GLU A 54 8.27 -3.89 18.75
CA GLU A 54 8.25 -2.47 19.11
C GLU A 54 7.48 -1.60 18.13
N TYR A 55 6.89 -2.21 17.10
CA TYR A 55 6.09 -1.54 16.10
C TYR A 55 4.69 -1.23 16.67
N PRO A 56 4.15 -0.03 16.40
CA PRO A 56 2.74 0.28 16.62
C PRO A 56 1.82 -0.69 15.86
N ASP A 57 0.67 -1.00 16.44
CA ASP A 57 -0.26 -2.01 15.91
C ASP A 57 -0.76 -1.67 14.52
N GLU A 58 -0.99 -0.39 14.23
CA GLU A 58 -1.44 0.10 12.92
C GLU A 58 -0.47 -0.22 11.78
N LEU A 59 0.81 -0.42 12.09
CA LEU A 59 1.86 -0.82 11.16
C LEU A 59 2.02 -2.34 11.04
N LEU A 60 1.24 -3.10 11.78
CA LEU A 60 1.20 -4.56 11.75
C LEU A 60 -0.12 -5.03 11.16
N GLY A 61 -0.10 -6.09 10.36
CA GLY A 61 -1.31 -6.71 9.82
C GLY A 61 -1.14 -8.20 9.59
N THR A 62 -2.21 -8.96 9.82
CA THR A 62 -2.26 -10.40 9.56
C THR A 62 -2.47 -10.65 8.08
N LEU A 63 -1.54 -11.34 7.43
CA LEU A 63 -1.64 -11.76 6.03
C LEU A 63 -1.48 -13.28 5.91
N CYS A 64 -2.15 -13.89 4.94
CA CYS A 64 -1.82 -15.25 4.52
C CYS A 64 -0.50 -15.25 3.73
N GLU A 65 0.15 -16.40 3.61
CA GLU A 65 1.45 -16.52 2.93
C GLU A 65 1.45 -16.01 1.47
N ASN A 66 0.34 -16.18 0.75
CA ASN A 66 0.19 -15.71 -0.62
C ASN A 66 0.22 -14.17 -0.67
N CYS A 67 -0.68 -13.51 0.07
CA CYS A 67 -0.72 -12.05 0.14
C CYS A 67 0.56 -11.48 0.77
N HIS A 68 1.17 -12.17 1.73
CA HIS A 68 2.42 -11.76 2.34
C HIS A 68 3.57 -11.76 1.32
N THR A 69 3.59 -12.74 0.41
CA THR A 69 4.58 -12.82 -0.67
C THR A 69 4.37 -11.70 -1.69
N GLU A 70 3.13 -11.46 -2.11
CA GLU A 70 2.80 -10.35 -3.02
C GLU A 70 3.21 -8.99 -2.44
N GLU A 71 3.00 -8.80 -1.15
CA GLU A 71 3.34 -7.56 -0.44
C GLU A 71 4.85 -7.27 -0.41
N MET A 72 5.71 -8.26 -0.69
CA MET A 72 7.15 -8.04 -0.83
C MET A 72 7.49 -7.14 -2.03
N GLU A 73 6.61 -7.07 -3.03
CA GLU A 73 6.77 -6.22 -4.23
C GLU A 73 6.30 -4.76 -4.01
N ARG A 74 5.71 -4.45 -2.83
CA ARG A 74 5.20 -3.10 -2.49
C ARG A 74 6.19 -1.99 -2.83
N GLY A 75 7.44 -2.16 -2.41
CA GLY A 75 8.46 -1.13 -2.61
C GLY A 75 8.72 -0.81 -4.08
N VAL A 76 8.70 -1.83 -4.95
CA VAL A 76 8.90 -1.65 -6.40
C VAL A 76 7.74 -0.86 -6.99
N LEU A 77 6.50 -1.23 -6.64
CA LEU A 77 5.31 -0.56 -7.12
C LEU A 77 5.24 0.89 -6.62
N GLU A 78 5.50 1.13 -5.33
CA GLU A 78 5.52 2.47 -4.74
C GLU A 78 6.53 3.39 -5.43
N GLN A 79 7.74 2.89 -5.73
CA GLN A 79 8.73 3.67 -6.48
C GLN A 79 8.27 4.00 -7.90
N SER A 80 7.61 3.05 -8.58
CA SER A 80 7.02 3.29 -9.89
C SER A 80 5.96 4.38 -9.85
N ILE A 81 5.06 4.33 -8.85
CA ILE A 81 4.02 5.36 -8.65
C ILE A 81 4.67 6.72 -8.38
N ILE A 82 5.64 6.80 -7.46
CA ILE A 82 6.37 8.05 -7.16
C ILE A 82 7.03 8.60 -8.43
N HIS A 83 7.63 7.74 -9.25
CA HIS A 83 8.22 8.14 -10.52
C HIS A 83 7.18 8.74 -11.48
N GLN A 84 6.02 8.10 -11.65
CA GLN A 84 4.95 8.64 -12.50
C GLN A 84 4.40 9.96 -11.96
N LEU A 85 4.19 10.07 -10.65
CA LEU A 85 3.70 11.30 -10.02
C LEU A 85 4.65 12.48 -10.28
N ARG A 86 5.97 12.26 -10.15
CA ARG A 86 7.00 13.27 -10.46
C ARG A 86 7.05 13.66 -11.93
N LYS A 87 6.71 12.74 -12.83
CA LYS A 87 6.69 12.98 -14.27
C LYS A 87 5.46 13.80 -14.71
N LEU A 88 4.34 13.64 -14.01
CA LEU A 88 3.05 14.17 -14.42
C LEU A 88 2.62 15.45 -13.69
N PHE A 89 3.07 15.65 -12.44
CA PHE A 89 2.54 16.72 -11.58
C PHE A 89 3.65 17.61 -11.02
N TYR A 90 3.35 18.90 -10.91
CA TYR A 90 4.15 19.87 -10.16
C TYR A 90 3.80 19.84 -8.67
N ILE A 91 4.64 20.51 -7.86
CA ILE A 91 4.56 20.45 -6.40
C ILE A 91 3.22 20.95 -5.82
N ASN A 92 2.59 21.94 -6.45
CA ASN A 92 1.28 22.46 -6.05
C ASN A 92 0.17 21.43 -6.26
N GLU A 93 0.23 20.65 -7.35
CA GLU A 93 -0.75 19.61 -7.65
C GLU A 93 -0.55 18.40 -6.72
N LEU A 94 0.70 18.02 -6.44
CA LEU A 94 1.02 17.01 -5.44
C LEU A 94 0.55 17.42 -4.04
N PHE A 95 0.64 18.70 -3.69
CA PHE A 95 0.09 19.21 -2.43
C PHE A 95 -1.42 19.01 -2.36
N ILE A 96 -2.17 19.35 -3.42
CA ILE A 96 -3.62 19.14 -3.48
C ILE A 96 -3.96 17.65 -3.34
N LEU A 97 -3.27 16.77 -4.09
CA LEU A 97 -3.45 15.32 -4.00
C LEU A 97 -3.19 14.79 -2.58
N ASN A 98 -2.10 15.23 -1.94
CA ASN A 98 -1.76 14.81 -0.58
C ASN A 98 -2.82 15.25 0.45
N ASN A 99 -3.30 16.49 0.35
CA ASN A 99 -4.37 16.97 1.24
C ASN A 99 -5.67 16.17 1.04
N GLY A 100 -6.00 15.82 -0.21
CA GLY A 100 -7.12 14.91 -0.50
C GLY A 100 -6.96 13.57 0.21
N LEU A 101 -5.79 12.92 0.09
CA LEU A 101 -5.52 11.63 0.72
C LEU A 101 -5.56 11.68 2.26
N GLU A 102 -5.08 12.76 2.87
CA GLU A 102 -5.16 12.91 4.34
C GLU A 102 -6.60 13.12 4.81
N LEU A 103 -7.41 13.86 4.03
CA LEU A 103 -8.84 14.05 4.33
C LEU A 103 -9.67 12.76 4.13
N SER A 104 -9.32 11.89 3.18
CA SER A 104 -10.05 10.62 3.02
C SER A 104 -9.92 9.73 4.25
N LYS A 105 -8.70 9.59 4.79
CA LYS A 105 -8.41 8.83 6.01
C LYS A 105 -9.26 9.27 7.20
N ALA A 106 -9.55 10.57 7.30
CA ALA A 106 -10.35 11.13 8.38
C ALA A 106 -11.86 10.91 8.24
N SER A 107 -12.35 10.59 7.04
CA SER A 107 -13.80 10.60 6.74
C SER A 107 -14.49 9.23 6.76
N ASN A 108 -13.73 8.12 6.82
CA ASN A 108 -14.25 6.74 6.79
C ASN A 108 -15.29 6.46 5.67
N LYS A 109 -15.28 7.25 4.59
CA LYS A 109 -16.16 7.14 3.42
C LYS A 109 -15.29 7.00 2.17
N ASP A 110 -14.94 5.76 1.88
CA ASP A 110 -14.26 5.39 0.65
C ASP A 110 -15.12 5.70 -0.59
N SER A 111 -14.43 6.11 -1.66
CA SER A 111 -14.87 6.14 -3.08
C SER A 111 -15.32 7.46 -3.71
N TRP A 112 -15.82 8.47 -2.97
CA TRP A 112 -16.31 9.69 -3.65
C TRP A 112 -15.19 10.50 -4.32
N MET A 113 -14.03 10.66 -3.67
CA MET A 113 -12.96 11.50 -4.18
C MET A 113 -12.17 10.86 -5.33
N ILE A 114 -11.97 9.54 -5.31
CA ILE A 114 -11.44 8.81 -6.48
C ILE A 114 -12.43 8.96 -7.65
N SER A 115 -13.74 8.89 -7.38
CA SER A 115 -14.76 9.12 -8.40
C SER A 115 -14.79 10.58 -8.89
N GLU A 116 -14.44 11.59 -8.08
CA GLU A 116 -14.29 12.97 -8.52
C GLU A 116 -13.05 13.17 -9.39
N VAL A 117 -11.94 12.52 -9.06
CA VAL A 117 -10.70 12.57 -9.86
C VAL A 117 -10.92 11.88 -11.21
N ILE A 118 -11.57 10.71 -11.23
CA ILE A 118 -11.98 10.01 -12.47
C ILE A 118 -13.00 10.84 -13.25
N ARG A 119 -14.01 11.42 -12.58
CA ARG A 119 -15.00 12.29 -13.21
C ARG A 119 -14.28 13.48 -13.84
N TRP A 120 -13.40 14.16 -13.13
CA TRP A 120 -12.63 15.29 -13.64
C TRP A 120 -11.79 14.89 -14.88
N LEU A 121 -11.08 13.75 -14.84
CA LEU A 121 -10.35 13.20 -15.98
C LEU A 121 -11.26 12.89 -17.18
N LEU A 122 -12.49 12.40 -16.93
CA LEU A 122 -13.47 12.06 -17.95
C LEU A 122 -14.43 13.22 -18.32
N SER A 123 -14.31 14.39 -17.69
CA SER A 123 -15.18 15.55 -17.97
C SER A 123 -14.51 16.60 -18.83
N SER A 124 -13.22 16.42 -19.14
CA SER A 124 -12.44 17.33 -19.97
C SER A 124 -12.15 16.69 -21.34
N PRO A 125 -12.85 17.12 -22.41
CA PRO A 125 -12.62 16.60 -23.76
C PRO A 125 -11.18 16.75 -24.25
N ASP A 126 -10.49 17.81 -23.79
CA ASP A 126 -9.10 18.07 -24.16
C ASP A 126 -8.12 17.08 -23.52
N LEU A 127 -8.32 16.76 -22.23
CA LEU A 127 -7.52 15.75 -21.52
C LEU A 127 -7.79 14.34 -22.05
N GLN A 128 -9.04 14.03 -22.38
CA GLN A 128 -9.39 12.76 -23.02
C GLN A 128 -8.70 12.60 -24.38
N LYS A 129 -8.70 13.65 -25.20
CA LYS A 129 -8.04 13.67 -26.50
C LYS A 129 -6.53 13.49 -26.35
N GLU A 130 -5.91 14.18 -25.39
CA GLU A 130 -4.47 14.05 -25.14
C GLU A 130 -4.08 12.64 -24.67
N LEU A 131 -4.89 12.02 -23.79
CA LEU A 131 -4.71 10.64 -23.36
C LEU A 131 -4.80 9.66 -24.54
N ILE A 132 -5.84 9.78 -25.37
CA ILE A 132 -6.05 8.93 -26.55
C ILE A 132 -4.90 9.10 -27.55
N ASP A 133 -4.43 10.32 -27.80
CA ASP A 133 -3.30 10.60 -28.70
C ASP A 133 -1.99 10.02 -28.17
N ARG A 134 -1.75 10.08 -26.86
CA ARG A 134 -0.57 9.48 -26.21
C ARG A 134 -0.61 7.96 -26.26
N PHE A 135 -1.76 7.33 -25.99
CA PHE A 135 -1.93 5.88 -26.11
C PHE A 135 -1.79 5.38 -27.56
N SER A 136 -2.37 6.12 -28.51
CA SER A 136 -2.28 5.80 -29.94
C SER A 136 -0.85 5.92 -30.47
N LYS A 137 -0.04 6.86 -29.95
CA LYS A 137 1.39 6.95 -30.26
C LYS A 137 2.20 5.78 -29.71
N ILE A 138 1.90 5.33 -28.48
CA ILE A 138 2.59 4.18 -27.87
C ILE A 138 2.29 2.89 -28.63
N MET A 139 1.05 2.71 -29.10
CA MET A 139 0.62 1.52 -29.87
C MET A 139 1.15 1.48 -31.31
N ARG A 140 1.51 2.62 -31.91
CA ARG A 140 2.08 2.71 -33.27
C ARG A 140 3.59 2.50 -33.34
N ILE A 141 4.30 2.56 -32.21
CA ILE A 141 5.75 2.31 -32.14
C ILE A 141 6.05 0.81 -31.93
N GLY A 142 5.01 -0.01 -31.71
CA GLY A 142 5.10 -1.46 -31.52
C GLY A 142 4.68 -2.32 -32.73
N LEU A 143 4.62 -1.75 -33.95
CA LEU A 143 4.50 -2.47 -35.23
C LEU A 143 5.67 -2.10 -36.14
#